data_AF-U1PVF4-F1
#
_entry.id   AF-U1PVF4-F1
#
_cell.length_a   1.000
_cell.length_b   1.000
_cell.length_c   1.000
_cell.angle_alpha   90.00
_cell.angle_beta   90.00
_cell.angle_gamma   90.00
#
_symmetry.space_group_name_H-M   'P 1'
#
loop_
_entity.id
_entity.type
_entity.pdbx_description
1 polymer ?
#
loop_
_entity_poly.entity_id
_entity_poly.type
_entity_poly.pdbx_seq_one_letter_code
_entity_poly.pdbx_strand_id
1 'polypeptide(L)'
;MYAVVGCTDCEALWIVEDLPAAKTATCPQCQRCHQAKTLRQLATESSHQAAQQARSALLAHQQGNSAAFASIGHISELESRLA
;
A
#
# COMPACT_ATOMS: atom_id res chain seq x y z
N MET A 1 3.05 -0.01 19.29
CA MET A 1 3.11 -1.19 18.38
C MET A 1 3.01 -0.70 16.94
N TYR A 2 3.61 -1.37 15.96
CA TYR A 2 3.62 -0.94 14.55
C TYR A 2 2.79 -1.89 13.69
N ALA A 3 1.89 -1.36 12.88
CA ALA A 3 1.09 -2.15 11.94
C ALA A 3 1.43 -1.77 10.50
N VAL A 4 1.62 -2.77 9.65
CA VAL A 4 1.72 -2.60 8.20
C VAL A 4 0.32 -2.66 7.62
N VAL A 5 -0.10 -1.57 6.98
CA VAL A 5 -1.43 -1.43 6.38
C VAL A 5 -1.30 -1.19 4.88
N GLY A 6 -2.32 -1.61 4.13
CA GLY A 6 -2.43 -1.37 2.68
C GLY A 6 -3.55 -0.37 2.35
N CYS A 7 -3.34 0.45 1.33
CA CYS A 7 -4.35 1.34 0.79
C CYS A 7 -5.39 0.51 0.02
N THR A 8 -6.68 0.81 0.20
CA THR A 8 -7.74 0.18 -0.58
C THR A 8 -7.81 0.68 -2.03
N ASP A 9 -7.28 1.87 -2.30
CA ASP A 9 -7.42 2.55 -3.60
C ASP A 9 -6.17 2.40 -4.47
N CYS A 10 -4.97 2.58 -3.90
CA CYS A 10 -3.71 2.53 -4.65
C CYS A 10 -2.80 1.36 -4.25
N GLU A 11 -3.29 0.47 -3.37
CA GLU A 11 -2.59 -0.73 -2.89
C GLU A 11 -1.23 -0.48 -2.22
N ALA A 12 -0.87 0.78 -2.00
CA ALA A 12 0.38 1.18 -1.37
C ALA A 12 0.44 0.69 0.08
N LEU A 13 1.57 0.12 0.47
CA LEU A 13 1.83 -0.37 1.82
C LEU A 13 2.61 0.65 2.63
N TRP A 14 2.17 0.95 3.86
CA TRP A 14 2.90 1.82 4.80
C TRP A 14 2.75 1.33 6.24
N ILE A 15 3.55 1.92 7.13
CA ILE A 15 3.61 1.56 8.55
C ILE A 15 2.87 2.64 9.34
N VAL A 16 1.99 2.21 10.24
CA VAL A 16 1.29 3.07 11.20
C VAL A 16 1.70 2.67 12.61
N GLU A 17 2.12 3.66 13.39
CA GLU A 17 2.33 3.49 14.82
C GLU A 17 0.99 3.51 15.55
N ASP A 18 0.78 2.52 16.42
CA ASP A 18 -0.40 2.32 17.26
C ASP A 18 -1.72 2.50 16.50
N LEU A 19 -1.86 1.72 15.42
CA LEU A 19 -3.07 1.67 14.59
C LEU A 19 -4.40 1.57 15.38
N PRO A 20 -4.56 0.77 16.46
CA PRO A 20 -5.80 0.75 17.23
C PRO A 20 -6.08 2.05 18.00
N ALA A 21 -5.05 2.86 18.31
CA ALA A 21 -5.21 4.19 18.89
C ALA A 21 -5.44 5.27 17.83
N ALA A 22 -4.97 5.04 16.59
CA ALA A 22 -5.23 5.93 15.47
C ALA A 22 -6.72 5.87 15.05
N LYS A 23 -7.37 7.02 14.88
CA LYS A 23 -8.73 7.08 14.32
C LYS A 23 -8.73 6.99 12.80
N THR A 24 -7.71 7.59 12.19
CA THR A 24 -7.55 7.71 10.75
C THR A 24 -6.09 7.53 10.39
N ALA A 25 -5.83 6.97 9.21
CA ALA A 25 -4.50 6.93 8.63
C ALA A 25 -4.56 7.43 7.19
N THR A 26 -3.61 8.30 6.83
CA THR A 26 -3.53 8.89 5.50
C THR A 26 -2.50 8.13 4.69
N CYS A 27 -2.89 7.70 3.49
CA CYS A 27 -1.96 7.08 2.58
C CYS A 27 -0.92 8.12 2.12
N PRO A 28 0.40 7.87 2.28
CA PRO A 28 1.42 8.83 1.84
C PRO A 28 1.49 8.98 0.31
N GLN A 29 0.98 8.00 -0.45
CA GLN A 29 1.11 7.94 -1.90
C GLN A 29 -0.05 8.64 -2.63
N CYS A 30 -1.30 8.31 -2.29
CA CYS A 30 -2.49 8.94 -2.90
C CYS A 30 -3.12 10.03 -2.03
N GLN A 31 -2.57 10.30 -0.84
CA GLN A 31 -3.07 11.32 0.11
C GLN A 31 -4.51 11.06 0.60
N ARG A 32 -5.07 9.86 0.36
CA ARG A 32 -6.43 9.51 0.79
C ARG A 32 -6.44 9.21 2.29
N CYS A 33 -7.39 9.82 3.01
CA CYS A 33 -7.63 9.53 4.41
C CYS A 33 -8.54 8.31 4.55
N HIS A 34 -8.07 7.27 5.24
CA HIS A 34 -8.82 6.06 5.55
C HIS A 34 -9.13 5.98 7.04
N GLN A 35 -10.24 5.32 7.40
CA GLN A 35 -10.55 5.03 8.79
C GLN A 35 -9.68 3.86 9.26
N ALA A 36 -8.94 4.03 10.35
CA ALA A 36 -7.99 3.02 10.82
C ALA A 36 -8.67 1.67 11.11
N LYS A 37 -9.91 1.70 11.62
CA LYS A 37 -10.73 0.51 11.89
C LYS A 37 -11.09 -0.33 10.66
N THR A 38 -11.13 0.28 9.47
CA THR A 38 -11.50 -0.42 8.21
C THR A 38 -10.27 -0.81 7.39
N LEU A 39 -9.08 -0.36 7.79
CA LEU A 39 -7.86 -0.69 7.08
C LEU A 39 -7.48 -2.15 7.30
N ARG A 40 -7.11 -2.81 6.20
CA ARG A 40 -6.59 -4.17 6.25
C ARG A 40 -5.19 -4.14 6.85
N GLN A 41 -5.05 -4.80 8.00
CA GLN A 41 -3.77 -5.03 8.66
C GLN A 41 -3.13 -6.27 8.04
N LEU A 42 -1.95 -6.11 7.48
CA LEU A 42 -1.22 -7.20 6.84
C LEU A 42 -0.21 -7.84 7.80
N ALA A 43 0.42 -7.02 8.63
CA ALA A 43 1.34 -7.46 9.66
C ALA A 43 1.30 -6.50 10.85
N THR A 44 1.59 -7.01 12.04
CA THR A 44 1.70 -6.21 13.26
C THR A 44 2.95 -6.64 14.01
N GLU A 45 3.79 -5.68 14.33
CA GLU A 45 5.09 -5.90 14.94
C GLU A 45 5.30 -4.99 16.14
N SER A 46 6.11 -5.43 17.09
CA SER A 46 6.42 -4.65 18.29
C SER A 46 7.50 -3.58 18.04
N SER A 47 8.28 -3.70 16.97
CA SER A 47 9.37 -2.78 16.63
C SER A 47 9.24 -2.22 15.20
N HIS A 48 9.70 -0.98 15.02
CA HIS A 48 9.69 -0.31 13.73
C HIS A 48 10.53 -1.05 12.68
N GLN A 49 11.68 -1.61 13.08
CA GLN A 49 12.55 -2.37 12.19
C GLN A 49 11.89 -3.66 11.71
N ALA A 50 11.22 -4.41 12.61
CA ALA A 50 10.46 -5.60 12.22
C ALA A 50 9.31 -5.24 11.26
N ALA A 51 8.60 -4.13 11.52
CA ALA A 51 7.55 -3.64 10.61
C ALA A 51 8.09 -3.25 9.22
N GLN A 52 9.30 -2.66 9.15
CA GLN A 52 9.98 -2.38 7.88
C GLN A 52 10.33 -3.66 7.13
N GLN A 53 10.88 -4.66 7.83
CA GLN A 53 11.19 -5.96 7.22
C GLN A 53 9.93 -6.66 6.70
N ALA A 54 8.86 -6.67 7.50
CA ALA A 54 7.56 -7.20 7.09
C ALA A 54 7.00 -6.47 5.86
N ARG A 55 7.07 -5.13 5.84
CA ARG A 55 6.69 -4.32 4.66
C ARG A 55 7.51 -4.69 3.43
N SER A 56 8.82 -4.84 3.55
CA SER A 56 9.71 -5.23 2.44
C SER A 56 9.36 -6.62 1.89
N ALA A 57 9.09 -7.59 2.77
CA ALA A 57 8.63 -8.91 2.35
C ALA A 57 7.28 -8.83 1.61
N LEU A 58 6.31 -8.09 2.16
CA LEU A 58 5.00 -7.89 1.54
C LEU A 58 5.09 -7.20 0.16
N LEU A 59 5.96 -6.19 0.01
CA LEU A 59 6.20 -5.54 -1.28
C LEU A 59 6.81 -6.51 -2.30
N ALA A 60 7.74 -7.37 -1.88
CA ALA A 60 8.31 -8.41 -2.74
C ALA A 60 7.24 -9.42 -3.19
N HIS A 61 6.29 -9.78 -2.32
CA HIS A 61 5.17 -10.65 -2.68
C HIS A 61 4.13 -9.95 -3.57
N GLN A 62 3.83 -8.67 -3.34
CA GLN A 62 2.87 -7.90 -4.13
C GLN A 62 3.32 -7.73 -5.59
N GLN A 63 4.63 -7.55 -5.83
CA GLN A 63 5.24 -7.54 -7.17
C GLN A 63 5.00 -8.85 -7.94
N GLY A 64 4.81 -9.97 -7.25
CA GLY A 64 4.49 -11.27 -7.85
C GLY A 64 3.00 -11.48 -8.14
N ASN A 65 2.11 -10.61 -7.65
CA ASN A 65 0.65 -10.80 -7.70
C ASN A 65 -0.10 -9.60 -8.33
N SER A 66 0.61 -8.73 -9.06
CA SER A 66 0.02 -7.62 -9.83
C SER A 66 -0.80 -8.14 -11.02
N ALA A 67 -1.97 -8.69 -10.74
CA ALA A 67 -3.10 -8.67 -11.67
C ALA A 67 -3.54 -7.22 -12.00
N ALA A 68 -2.94 -6.21 -11.36
CA ALA A 68 -3.04 -4.78 -11.69
C ALA A 68 -2.29 -4.35 -12.97
N PHE A 69 -1.68 -5.28 -13.72
CA PHE A 69 -1.40 -5.05 -15.15
C PHE A 69 -2.68 -5.05 -16.02
N ALA A 70 -3.84 -5.45 -15.49
CA ALA A 70 -5.09 -5.52 -16.24
C ALA A 70 -5.74 -4.15 -16.53
N SER A 71 -5.24 -3.04 -15.99
CA SER A 71 -5.81 -1.70 -16.22
C SER A 71 -4.76 -0.62 -16.52
N ILE A 72 -3.62 -0.98 -17.12
CA ILE A 72 -2.84 0.00 -17.90
C ILE A 72 -3.29 -0.19 -19.34
N GLY A 73 -4.21 0.68 -19.78
CA GLY A 73 -4.58 0.78 -21.18
C GLY A 73 -3.31 0.85 -22.04
N HIS A 74 -3.27 -0.02 -23.04
CA HIS A 74 -2.29 -0.12 -24.11
C HIS A 74 -1.34 1.08 -24.24
N ILE A 75 -0.05 0.85 -24.00
CA ILE A 75 1.04 1.78 -24.35
C ILE A 75 1.01 2.14 -25.86
N SER A 76 0.30 1.36 -26.69
CA SER A 76 0.11 1.64 -28.11
C SER A 76 -0.65 2.94 -28.43
N GLU A 77 -1.38 3.55 -27.49
CA GLU A 77 -2.06 4.83 -27.77
C GLU A 77 -1.10 6.03 -27.70
N LEU A 78 0.06 5.90 -27.05
CA LEU A 78 1.02 7.01 -26.90
C LEU A 78 1.89 7.22 -28.14
N GLU A 79 2.13 6.18 -28.96
CA GLU A 79 2.98 6.29 -30.16
C GLU A 79 2.28 6.99 -31.34
N SER A 80 0.95 7.02 -31.37
CA SER A 80 0.20 7.64 -32.47
C SER A 80 0.14 9.17 -32.41
N ARG A 81 0.71 9.80 -31.39
CA ARG A 81 0.79 11.27 -31.22
C ARG A 81 2.13 11.88 -31.62
N LEU A 82 3.08 11.06 -32.09
CA LEU A 82 4.41 11.47 -32.53
C LEU A 82 4.66 11.28 -34.04
N ALA A 83 3.61 11.06 -34.84
CA ALA A 83 3.69 11.00 -36.30
C ALA A 83 3.34 12.35 -36.95
#